data_AF-A0AA37MSZ0-F1
#
_entry.id   AF-A0AA37MSZ0-F1
#
_cell.length_a   1.000
_cell.length_b   1.000
_cell.length_c   1.000
_cell.angle_alpha   90.00
_cell.angle_beta   90.00
_cell.angle_gamma   90.00
#
_symmetry.space_group_name_H-M   'P 1'
#
loop_
_entity.id
_entity.type
_entity.pdbx_description
1 polymer ?
#
loop_
_entity_poly.entity_id
_entity_poly.type
_entity_poly.pdbx_seq_one_letter_code
_entity_poly.pdbx_strand_id
1 'polypeptide(L)' 'MTQLTTALALRAAINVLRDAAESRRMPSGGPLDDAGVDLHFEAAEVLEEALSTLRNHD' A
#
# COMPACT_ATOMS: atom_id res chain seq x y z
N MET A 1 -9.22 -13.41 -16.97
CA MET A 1 -7.99 -12.81 -16.43
C MET A 1 -8.28 -11.33 -16.25
N THR A 2 -8.17 -10.80 -15.04
CA THR A 2 -8.29 -9.36 -14.81
C THR A 2 -7.16 -8.66 -15.57
N GLN A 3 -7.50 -7.72 -16.45
CA GLN A 3 -6.49 -6.83 -17.02
C GLN A 3 -6.01 -5.93 -15.90
N LEU A 4 -4.77 -6.13 -15.47
CA LEU A 4 -4.16 -5.37 -14.38
C LEU A 4 -4.03 -3.91 -14.82
N THR A 5 -4.80 -3.02 -14.21
CA THR A 5 -4.64 -1.57 -14.40
C THR A 5 -3.69 -1.01 -13.35
N THR A 6 -3.04 0.12 -13.64
CA THR A 6 -2.22 0.82 -12.65
C THR A 6 -3.02 1.15 -11.38
N ALA A 7 -4.28 1.57 -11.52
CA ALA A 7 -5.17 1.83 -10.39
C ALA A 7 -5.42 0.59 -9.52
N LEU A 8 -5.60 -0.58 -10.13
CA LEU A 8 -5.77 -1.85 -9.39
C LEU A 8 -4.47 -2.28 -8.71
N ALA A 9 -3.31 -2.11 -9.37
CA ALA A 9 -2.02 -2.42 -8.78
C ALA A 9 -1.72 -1.53 -7.57
N LEU A 10 -1.99 -0.22 -7.67
CA LEU A 10 -1.83 0.73 -6.57
C LEU A 10 -2.74 0.39 -5.39
N ARG A 11 -4.03 0.09 -5.62
CA ARG A 11 -4.94 -0.35 -4.55
C ARG A 11 -4.44 -1.61 -3.85
N ALA A 12 -3.96 -2.60 -4.61
CA ALA A 12 -3.42 -3.83 -4.01
C ALA A 12 -2.19 -3.54 -3.15
N ALA A 13 -1.28 -2.68 -3.61
CA ALA A 13 -0.10 -2.28 -2.85
C ALA A 13 -0.47 -1.54 -1.55
N ILE A 14 -1.38 -0.55 -1.62
CA ILE A 14 -1.86 0.20 -0.45
C ILE A 14 -2.43 -0.74 0.61
N ASN A 15 -3.26 -1.71 0.19
CA ASN A 15 -3.85 -2.67 1.12
C ASN A 15 -2.78 -3.52 1.81
N VAL A 16 -1.80 -4.02 1.06
CA VAL A 16 -0.71 -4.83 1.65
C VAL A 16 0.13 -4.01 2.63
N LEU A 17 0.40 -2.74 2.33
CA LEU A 17 1.14 -1.85 3.22
C LEU A 17 0.38 -1.60 4.53
N ARG A 18 -0.91 -1.29 4.45
CA ARG A 18 -1.76 -1.08 5.64
C ARG A 18 -1.89 -2.37 6.46
N ASP A 19 -2.17 -3.50 5.82
CA ASP A 19 -2.26 -4.81 6.50
C ASP A 19 -0.96 -5.17 7.22
N ALA A 20 0.20 -4.90 6.59
CA ALA A 20 1.50 -5.16 7.20
C ALA A 20 1.76 -4.25 8.41
N ALA A 21 1.42 -2.97 8.31
CA ALA A 21 1.57 -1.99 9.39
C ALA A 21 0.64 -2.31 10.57
N GLU A 22 -0.65 -2.55 10.31
CA GLU A 22 -1.65 -2.87 11.33
C GLU A 22 -1.35 -4.19 12.05
N SER A 23 -0.91 -5.21 11.32
CA SER A 23 -0.56 -6.50 11.88
C SER A 23 0.85 -6.56 12.50
N ARG A 24 1.64 -5.49 12.33
CA ARG A 24 3.09 -5.43 12.64
C ARG A 24 3.87 -6.62 12.08
N ARG A 25 3.49 -7.09 10.89
CA ARG A 25 4.13 -8.24 10.22
C ARG A 25 4.20 -8.05 8.72
N MET A 26 5.37 -8.33 8.16
CA MET A 26 5.57 -8.43 6.72
C MET A 26 4.78 -9.62 6.14
N PRO A 27 4.42 -9.60 4.84
CA PRO A 27 3.78 -10.74 4.17
C PRO A 27 4.59 -12.04 4.22
N SER A 28 5.92 -11.94 4.39
CA SER A 28 6.82 -13.08 4.59
C SER A 28 6.72 -13.70 5.99
N GLY A 29 5.96 -13.09 6.91
CA GLY A 29 5.81 -13.48 8.32
C GLY A 29 6.81 -12.84 9.27
N GLY A 30 7.78 -12.06 8.76
CA GLY A 30 8.75 -11.33 9.59
C GLY A 30 8.08 -10.21 10.41
N PRO A 31 8.52 -9.95 11.65
CA PRO A 31 7.98 -8.83 12.43
C PRO A 31 8.37 -7.49 11.81
N LEU A 32 7.50 -6.50 11.96
CA LEU A 32 7.75 -5.11 11.60
C LEU A 32 7.96 -4.31 12.90
N ASP A 33 9.08 -3.58 12.99
CA ASP A 33 9.34 -2.68 14.11
C ASP A 33 8.57 -1.37 13.95
N ASP A 34 8.57 -0.50 14.96
CA ASP A 34 7.77 0.72 14.95
C ASP A 34 8.16 1.67 13.81
N ALA A 35 9.47 1.80 13.52
CA ALA A 35 9.94 2.59 12.38
C ALA A 35 9.48 2.00 11.03
N GLY A 36 9.45 0.68 10.92
CA GLY A 36 8.90 -0.02 9.77
C GLY A 36 7.39 0.19 9.63
N VAL A 37 6.64 0.16 10.74
CA VAL A 37 5.19 0.43 10.76
C VAL A 37 4.90 1.84 10.24
N ASP A 38 5.60 2.84 10.77
CA ASP A 38 5.43 4.24 10.37
C ASP A 38 5.74 4.41 8.87
N LEU A 39 6.85 3.83 8.39
CA LEU A 39 7.21 3.87 6.97
C LEU A 39 6.14 3.23 6.07
N HIS A 40 5.51 2.13 6.50
CA HIS A 40 4.47 1.48 5.70
C HIS A 40 3.19 2.32 5.63
N PHE A 41 2.82 2.99 6.72
CA PHE A 41 1.70 3.94 6.69
C PHE A 41 1.99 5.14 5.79
N GLU A 42 3.16 5.77 5.93
CA GLU A 42 3.57 6.89 5.07
C GLU A 42 3.59 6.50 3.59
N ALA A 43 4.15 5.31 3.26
CA ALA A 43 4.14 4.80 1.89
C ALA A 43 2.72 4.56 1.37
N ALA A 44 1.81 4.04 2.20
CA ALA A 44 0.41 3.84 1.82
C ALA A 44 -0.30 5.18 1.54
N GLU A 45 -0.01 6.23 2.31
CA GLU A 45 -0.54 7.58 2.09
C GLU A 45 -0.04 8.17 0.77
N VAL A 46 1.27 8.11 0.50
CA VAL A 46 1.86 8.58 -0.77
C VAL A 46 1.24 7.86 -1.98
N LEU A 47 1.00 6.55 -1.87
CA LEU A 47 0.36 5.79 -2.96
C LEU A 47 -1.14 6.12 -3.11
N GLU A 48 -1.84 6.47 -2.03
CA GLU A 48 -3.24 6.94 -2.09
C GLU A 48 -3.35 8.28 -2.82
N GLU A 49 -2.40 9.20 -2.58
CA GLU A 49 -2.31 10.47 -3.32
C GLU A 49 -2.02 10.24 -4.80
N ALA A 50 -1.09 9.33 -5.12
CA ALA A 50 -0.79 8.95 -6.50
C ALA A 50 -2.01 8.32 -7.20
N LEU A 51 -2.75 7.44 -6.52
CA LEU A 51 -3.98 6.84 -7.03
C LEU A 51 -5.06 7.90 -7.25
N SER A 52 -5.22 8.85 -6.33
CA SER A 52 -6.17 9.95 -6.45
C SER A 52 -5.85 10.84 -7.65
N THR A 53 -4.56 11.13 -7.86
CA THR A 53 -4.08 11.86 -9.03
C THR A 53 -4.42 11.12 -10.31
N LEU A 54 -4.16 9.81 -10.38
CA LEU A 54 -4.47 8.99 -11.55
C LEU A 54 -5.97 9.03 -11.88
N ARG A 55 -6.83 8.90 -10.88
CA ARG A 55 -8.30 8.92 -11.05
C ARG A 55 -8.85 10.27 -11.52
N ASN A 56 -8.13 11.37 -11.29
CA ASN A 56 -8.52 12.71 -11.74
C ASN A 56 -8.07 13.01 -13.19
N HIS A 57 -7.27 12.13 -13.79
CA HIS A 57 -6.78 12.25 -15.17
C HIS A 57 -7.45 11.25 -16.15
N ASP A 58 -8.38 10.41 -15.66
CA ASP A 58 -9.30 9.57 -16.45
C ASP A 58 -10.64 10.29 -16.64
#